data_AF-A0A7L9BPW7-F1
#
_entry.id   AF-A0A7L9BPW7-F1
#
_cell.length_a   1.000
_cell.length_b   1.000
_cell.length_c   1.000
_cell.angle_alpha   90.00
_cell.angle_beta   90.00
_cell.angle_gamma   90.00
#
_symmetry.space_group_name_H-M   'P 1'
#
loop_
_entity.id
_entity.type
_entity.pdbx_description
1 polymer ?
#
loop_
_entity_poly.entity_id
_entity_poly.type
_entity_poly.pdbx_seq_one_letter_code
_entity_poly.pdbx_strand_id
1 'polypeptide(L)'
;MNAKPIALLVPAAVAVGLAAYFVSRGGPPPVTPPAAAPMLIPDAVSVIPGVAEIEIKAADRSLTIRRKDGDGPWTLPVYSGYPAKPSRVTDLLAALAGMALIEEKTAKPDWYGRIGVDEPTAPGSTGVLITLKDRAGKSLAAVILGNTAQPGAPIPGVRSARYVRRPGEAQSYLGSGAVEADTAPTSWITNPVLQVPRNSLKTVVLTRAEAPGETPDRANVLDLVRHAPTDANFTVRNLPPGRAVQSPYVVDQAGGALAYVTAEDVRPADQIDFESGEEAPPPAAGSKQAAFVRSQGRFVSFDGLVITTRVTRHDGRYWLTAEAAFDPGEAQPEAQVADPTRPTPEDVRKQADELNARLKGWAFAIGEWNARQLAAKLADLLKDPEPEIVDTPGPIGPPADDPLDPLKPPPADDPG
;
A
#
# COMPACT_ATOMS: atom_id res chain seq x y z
N MET A 1 -93.99 47.62 -18.36
CA MET A 1 -93.29 47.72 -17.06
C MET A 1 -93.00 46.31 -16.58
N ASN A 2 -91.74 45.89 -16.59
CA ASN A 2 -91.26 44.68 -15.89
C ASN A 2 -89.74 44.83 -15.69
N ALA A 3 -89.34 45.44 -14.58
CA ALA A 3 -87.97 45.46 -14.11
C ALA A 3 -87.81 44.35 -13.07
N LYS A 4 -87.12 43.26 -13.45
CA LYS A 4 -86.45 42.20 -12.65
C LYS A 4 -85.86 41.20 -13.67
N PRO A 5 -84.59 40.74 -13.57
CA PRO A 5 -83.84 40.47 -12.34
C PRO A 5 -82.37 40.96 -12.39
N ILE A 6 -82.02 42.05 -11.68
CA ILE A 6 -80.60 42.39 -11.40
C ILE A 6 -80.16 41.88 -10.02
N ALA A 7 -81.07 41.32 -9.23
CA ALA A 7 -80.81 40.94 -7.83
C ALA A 7 -80.06 39.60 -7.63
N LEU A 8 -79.61 38.91 -8.69
CA LEU A 8 -78.95 37.59 -8.56
C LEU A 8 -77.49 37.52 -9.06
N LEU A 9 -76.93 38.63 -9.58
CA LEU A 9 -75.53 38.65 -10.05
C LEU A 9 -74.52 39.14 -8.99
N VAL A 10 -74.98 39.77 -7.91
CA VAL A 10 -74.09 40.30 -6.85
C VAL A 10 -73.51 39.19 -5.94
N PRO A 11 -74.23 38.11 -5.56
CA PRO A 11 -73.65 37.06 -4.71
C PRO A 11 -72.63 36.18 -5.46
N ALA A 12 -72.84 35.95 -6.76
CA ALA A 12 -71.97 35.10 -7.57
C ALA A 12 -70.60 35.76 -7.85
N ALA A 13 -70.57 37.08 -8.06
CA ALA A 13 -69.32 37.81 -8.29
C ALA A 13 -68.44 37.88 -7.02
N VAL A 14 -69.06 37.98 -5.83
CA VAL A 14 -68.33 37.98 -4.55
C VAL A 14 -67.80 36.58 -4.21
N ALA A 15 -68.53 35.51 -4.53
CA ALA A 15 -68.06 34.13 -4.32
C ALA A 15 -66.87 33.77 -5.23
N VAL A 16 -66.88 34.19 -6.49
CA VAL A 16 -65.75 33.98 -7.43
C VAL A 16 -64.55 34.85 -7.05
N GLY A 17 -64.79 36.10 -6.60
CA GLY A 17 -63.73 36.99 -6.11
C GLY A 17 -63.03 36.47 -4.85
N LEU A 18 -63.77 35.89 -3.90
CA LEU A 18 -63.20 35.28 -2.69
C LEU A 18 -62.42 33.99 -3.01
N ALA A 19 -62.92 33.15 -3.92
CA ALA A 19 -62.19 31.95 -4.35
C ALA A 19 -60.87 32.30 -5.05
N ALA A 20 -60.86 33.30 -5.94
CA ALA A 20 -59.63 33.77 -6.59
C ALA A 20 -58.63 34.43 -5.61
N TYR A 21 -59.14 35.15 -4.60
CA TYR A 21 -58.31 35.74 -3.54
C TYR A 21 -57.67 34.68 -2.62
N PHE A 22 -58.37 33.60 -2.30
CA PHE A 22 -57.79 32.49 -1.53
C PHE A 22 -56.84 31.61 -2.35
N VAL A 23 -57.09 31.39 -3.65
CA VAL A 23 -56.18 30.63 -4.54
C VAL A 23 -54.89 31.42 -4.81
N SER A 24 -54.96 32.75 -4.96
CA SER A 24 -53.78 33.60 -5.16
C SER A 24 -52.96 33.85 -3.89
N ARG A 25 -53.50 33.55 -2.71
CA ARG A 25 -52.77 33.55 -1.42
C ARG A 25 -52.35 32.16 -0.94
N GLY A 26 -52.75 31.09 -1.65
CA GLY A 26 -52.11 29.80 -1.49
C GLY A 26 -50.65 29.95 -1.94
N GLY A 27 -49.71 29.90 -0.99
CA GLY A 27 -48.30 29.73 -1.34
C GLY A 27 -48.14 28.53 -2.28
N PRO A 28 -47.03 28.42 -3.04
CA PRO A 28 -46.76 27.25 -3.86
C PRO A 28 -47.10 26.00 -3.04
N PRO A 29 -47.81 25.00 -3.62
CA PRO A 29 -48.19 23.80 -2.88
C PRO A 29 -46.96 23.32 -2.13
N PRO A 30 -47.07 22.96 -0.84
CA PRO A 30 -45.91 22.53 -0.07
C PRO A 30 -45.20 21.51 -0.93
N VAL A 31 -43.98 21.86 -1.35
CA VAL A 31 -43.15 21.01 -2.18
C VAL A 31 -43.05 19.75 -1.35
N THR A 32 -43.79 18.72 -1.74
CA THR A 32 -43.67 17.43 -1.07
C THR A 32 -42.21 17.11 -1.25
N PRO A 33 -41.41 17.01 -0.16
CA PRO A 33 -40.02 16.64 -0.31
C PRO A 33 -40.02 15.39 -1.20
N PRO A 34 -39.20 15.34 -2.26
CA PRO A 34 -39.13 14.13 -3.08
C PRO A 34 -38.99 12.97 -2.11
N ALA A 35 -39.86 11.96 -2.25
CA ALA A 35 -39.80 10.77 -1.41
C ALA A 35 -38.33 10.34 -1.35
N ALA A 36 -37.78 10.17 -0.15
CA ALA A 36 -36.38 9.83 0.02
C ALA A 36 -36.10 8.62 -0.87
N ALA A 37 -35.11 8.75 -1.76
CA ALA A 37 -34.76 7.69 -2.68
C ALA A 37 -34.55 6.37 -1.90
N PRO A 38 -35.12 5.24 -2.35
CA PRO A 38 -35.03 3.99 -1.61
C PRO A 38 -33.55 3.59 -1.47
N MET A 39 -33.18 3.02 -0.32
CA MET A 39 -31.79 2.62 -0.05
C MET A 39 -31.49 1.24 -0.64
N LEU A 40 -30.22 1.01 -1.04
CA LEU A 40 -29.76 -0.29 -1.52
C LEU A 40 -29.93 -1.37 -0.45
N ILE A 41 -29.52 -1.07 0.77
CA ILE A 41 -29.76 -1.91 1.95
C ILE A 41 -30.97 -1.33 2.69
N PRO A 42 -32.14 -2.00 2.65
CA PRO A 42 -33.28 -1.58 3.47
C PRO A 42 -32.91 -1.60 4.94
N ASP A 43 -33.30 -0.56 5.67
CA ASP A 43 -33.05 -0.42 7.11
C ASP A 43 -31.58 -0.63 7.54
N ALA A 44 -30.64 -0.06 6.75
CA ALA A 44 -29.20 -0.17 7.02
C ALA A 44 -28.81 0.26 8.44
N VAL A 45 -29.54 1.19 9.05
CA VAL A 45 -29.31 1.66 10.42
C VAL A 45 -29.44 0.52 11.45
N SER A 46 -30.36 -0.41 11.23
CA SER A 46 -30.52 -1.61 12.07
C SER A 46 -29.56 -2.74 11.66
N VAL A 47 -29.22 -2.84 10.38
CA VAL A 47 -28.38 -3.93 9.84
C VAL A 47 -26.90 -3.77 10.21
N ILE A 48 -26.32 -2.60 9.95
CA ILE A 48 -24.87 -2.37 10.03
C ILE A 48 -24.27 -2.65 11.42
N PRO A 49 -24.91 -2.23 12.53
CA PRO A 49 -24.41 -2.54 13.88
C PRO A 49 -24.30 -4.05 14.16
N GLY A 50 -25.14 -4.87 13.54
CA GLY A 50 -25.16 -6.33 13.71
C GLY A 50 -24.10 -7.09 12.91
N VAL A 51 -23.37 -6.43 12.01
CA VAL A 51 -22.41 -7.10 11.12
C VAL A 51 -21.17 -7.53 11.90
N ALA A 52 -20.81 -8.80 11.79
CA ALA A 52 -19.61 -9.41 12.37
C ALA A 52 -18.70 -10.04 11.31
N GLU A 53 -19.20 -10.24 10.09
CA GLU A 53 -18.43 -10.77 8.98
C GLU A 53 -18.83 -10.08 7.67
N ILE A 54 -17.82 -9.76 6.86
CA ILE A 54 -17.95 -9.21 5.52
C ILE A 54 -17.28 -10.21 4.59
N GLU A 55 -18.03 -10.74 3.63
CA GLU A 55 -17.48 -11.52 2.53
C GLU A 55 -17.55 -10.70 1.25
N ILE A 56 -16.43 -10.63 0.54
CA ILE A 56 -16.30 -9.97 -0.75
C ILE A 56 -15.91 -11.03 -1.76
N LYS A 57 -16.73 -11.26 -2.78
CA LYS A 57 -16.52 -12.31 -3.79
C LYS A 57 -16.55 -11.71 -5.19
N ALA A 58 -15.47 -11.90 -5.93
CA ALA A 58 -15.37 -11.70 -7.36
C ALA A 58 -15.28 -13.07 -8.07
N ALA A 59 -15.07 -13.09 -9.38
CA ALA A 59 -15.08 -14.31 -10.19
C ALA A 59 -14.11 -15.41 -9.70
N ASP A 60 -12.86 -15.04 -9.43
CA ASP A 60 -11.77 -15.97 -9.09
C ASP A 60 -11.19 -15.75 -7.68
N ARG A 61 -11.70 -14.75 -6.96
CA ARG A 61 -11.15 -14.32 -5.68
C ARG A 61 -12.24 -14.03 -4.67
N SER A 62 -11.97 -14.38 -3.43
CA SER A 62 -12.82 -14.05 -2.30
C SER A 62 -11.98 -13.58 -1.12
N LEU A 63 -12.52 -12.63 -0.37
CA LEU A 63 -11.95 -12.16 0.87
C LEU A 63 -13.01 -12.22 1.97
N THR A 64 -12.59 -12.65 3.16
CA THR A 64 -13.40 -12.56 4.36
C THR A 64 -12.71 -11.61 5.34
N ILE A 65 -13.49 -10.71 5.92
CA ILE A 65 -13.07 -9.82 7.00
C ILE A 65 -14.01 -10.09 8.16
N ARG A 66 -13.47 -10.40 9.34
CA ARG A 66 -14.26 -10.86 10.49
C ARG A 66 -13.90 -10.10 11.75
N ARG A 67 -14.91 -9.84 12.58
CA ARG A 67 -14.80 -9.29 13.92
C ARG A 67 -15.36 -10.31 14.91
N LYS A 68 -14.51 -10.84 15.78
CA LYS A 68 -14.90 -11.89 16.75
C LYS A 68 -15.82 -11.33 17.84
N ASP A 69 -15.41 -10.22 18.45
CA ASP A 69 -16.09 -9.58 19.57
C ASP A 69 -16.73 -8.26 19.15
N GLY A 70 -17.85 -7.87 19.75
CA GLY A 70 -18.67 -6.74 19.28
C GLY A 70 -17.87 -5.46 19.04
N ASP A 71 -17.04 -5.09 20.00
CA ASP A 71 -16.17 -3.91 19.93
C ASP A 71 -14.70 -4.26 19.62
N GLY A 72 -14.44 -5.51 19.26
CA GLY A 72 -13.10 -5.98 18.88
C GLY A 72 -12.67 -5.47 17.50
N PRO A 73 -11.37 -5.55 17.17
CA PRO A 73 -10.89 -5.15 15.86
C PRO A 73 -11.42 -6.08 14.77
N TRP A 74 -11.59 -5.53 13.57
CA TRP A 74 -11.74 -6.32 12.37
C TRP A 74 -10.42 -7.02 12.03
N THR A 75 -10.49 -8.25 11.58
CA THR A 75 -9.35 -9.11 11.32
C THR A 75 -9.51 -9.84 9.98
N LEU A 76 -8.39 -10.27 9.42
CA LEU A 76 -8.31 -11.02 8.17
C LEU A 76 -7.97 -12.48 8.48
N PRO A 77 -8.93 -13.42 8.40
CA PRO A 77 -8.66 -14.84 8.62
C PRO A 77 -7.58 -15.41 7.69
N VAL A 78 -7.49 -14.91 6.45
CA VAL A 78 -6.45 -15.30 5.48
C VAL A 78 -5.03 -14.99 5.95
N TYR A 79 -4.87 -13.98 6.81
CA TYR A 79 -3.62 -13.60 7.46
C TYR A 79 -3.59 -14.02 8.92
N SER A 80 -4.12 -15.20 9.22
CA SER A 80 -4.20 -15.78 10.57
C SER A 80 -4.83 -14.85 11.62
N GLY A 81 -5.73 -13.96 11.20
CA GLY A 81 -6.40 -13.00 12.09
C GLY A 81 -5.68 -11.67 12.26
N TYR A 82 -4.75 -11.30 11.36
CA TYR A 82 -4.11 -9.98 11.39
C TYR A 82 -5.14 -8.84 11.35
N PRO A 83 -4.96 -7.75 12.11
CA PRO A 83 -5.91 -6.63 12.13
C PRO A 83 -6.07 -5.96 10.76
N ALA A 84 -7.32 -5.78 10.34
CA ALA A 84 -7.66 -4.95 9.19
C ALA A 84 -7.57 -3.46 9.55
N LYS A 85 -7.32 -2.61 8.55
CA LYS A 85 -7.31 -1.15 8.68
C LYS A 85 -8.72 -0.66 9.07
N PRO A 86 -8.92 -0.09 10.26
CA PRO A 86 -10.26 0.25 10.76
C PRO A 86 -11.02 1.18 9.83
N SER A 87 -10.35 2.23 9.32
CA SER A 87 -10.99 3.20 8.41
C SER A 87 -11.53 2.52 7.15
N ARG A 88 -10.80 1.56 6.58
CA ARG A 88 -11.21 0.89 5.34
C ARG A 88 -12.51 0.11 5.50
N VAL A 89 -12.67 -0.56 6.64
CA VAL A 89 -13.88 -1.31 6.98
C VAL A 89 -15.04 -0.35 7.27
N THR A 90 -14.80 0.70 8.05
CA THR A 90 -15.80 1.73 8.35
C THR A 90 -16.29 2.42 7.08
N ASP A 91 -15.38 2.81 6.18
CA ASP A 91 -15.71 3.46 4.91
C ASP A 91 -16.57 2.55 4.02
N LEU A 92 -16.24 1.25 3.94
CA LEU A 92 -17.05 0.28 3.19
C LEU A 92 -18.48 0.19 3.76
N LEU A 93 -18.61 -0.03 5.07
CA LEU A 93 -19.92 -0.20 5.72
C LEU A 93 -20.76 1.08 5.62
N ALA A 94 -20.15 2.25 5.80
CA ALA A 94 -20.82 3.55 5.65
C ALA A 94 -21.27 3.78 4.21
N ALA A 95 -20.44 3.45 3.22
CA ALA A 95 -20.79 3.59 1.81
C ALA A 95 -21.97 2.68 1.41
N LEU A 96 -22.00 1.44 1.93
CA LEU A 96 -23.13 0.53 1.72
C LEU A 96 -24.41 1.01 2.41
N ALA A 97 -24.30 1.54 3.62
CA ALA A 97 -25.44 2.03 4.39
C ALA A 97 -26.09 3.28 3.78
N GLY A 98 -25.28 4.17 3.22
CA GLY A 98 -25.71 5.44 2.63
C GLY A 98 -26.05 5.38 1.14
N MET A 99 -25.97 4.21 0.49
CA MET A 99 -26.21 4.09 -0.94
C MET A 99 -27.72 4.17 -1.24
N ALA A 100 -28.13 5.23 -1.91
CA ALA A 100 -29.48 5.42 -2.42
C ALA A 100 -29.61 4.89 -3.85
N LEU A 101 -30.75 4.28 -4.17
CA LEU A 101 -31.11 3.84 -5.52
C LEU A 101 -31.67 5.03 -6.29
N ILE A 102 -30.98 5.43 -7.35
CA ILE A 102 -31.30 6.63 -8.14
C ILE A 102 -32.27 6.29 -9.26
N GLU A 103 -32.00 5.22 -10.01
CA GLU A 103 -32.75 4.86 -11.21
C GLU A 103 -32.80 3.34 -11.36
N GLU A 104 -33.96 2.83 -11.74
CA GLU A 104 -34.09 1.45 -12.19
C GLU A 104 -33.34 1.23 -13.51
N LYS A 105 -32.67 0.09 -13.63
CA LYS A 105 -31.96 -0.33 -14.84
C LYS A 105 -32.59 -1.62 -15.38
N THR A 106 -31.80 -2.52 -15.94
CA THR A 106 -32.33 -3.71 -16.59
C THR A 106 -32.88 -4.71 -15.57
N ALA A 107 -34.02 -5.33 -15.88
CA ALA A 107 -34.52 -6.53 -15.22
C ALA A 107 -34.21 -7.83 -16.01
N LYS A 108 -33.57 -7.71 -17.18
CA LYS A 108 -33.25 -8.83 -18.08
C LYS A 108 -31.89 -9.40 -17.73
N PRO A 109 -31.79 -10.68 -17.31
CA PRO A 109 -30.51 -11.31 -16.95
C PRO A 109 -29.46 -11.24 -18.06
N ASP A 110 -29.87 -11.44 -19.32
CA ASP A 110 -28.98 -11.36 -20.50
C ASP A 110 -28.26 -10.01 -20.67
N TRP A 111 -28.69 -8.97 -19.94
CA TRP A 111 -28.12 -7.62 -20.02
C TRP A 111 -27.25 -7.26 -18.81
N TYR A 112 -27.20 -8.10 -17.77
CA TYR A 112 -26.43 -7.80 -16.57
C TYR A 112 -24.93 -7.64 -16.84
N GLY A 113 -24.35 -8.45 -17.72
CA GLY A 113 -22.93 -8.37 -18.05
C GLY A 113 -22.51 -7.04 -18.67
N ARG A 114 -23.45 -6.31 -19.29
CA ARG A 114 -23.19 -4.97 -19.84
C ARG A 114 -22.92 -3.93 -18.75
N ILE A 115 -23.52 -4.12 -17.58
CA ILE A 115 -23.39 -3.22 -16.43
C ILE A 115 -22.65 -3.87 -15.24
N GLY A 116 -22.16 -5.10 -15.43
CA GLY A 116 -21.37 -5.84 -14.44
C GLY A 116 -22.15 -6.32 -13.22
N VAL A 117 -23.47 -6.49 -13.28
CA VAL A 117 -24.28 -6.90 -12.10
C VAL A 117 -24.66 -8.39 -12.11
N ASP A 118 -23.95 -9.18 -12.91
CA ASP A 118 -24.05 -10.63 -12.89
C ASP A 118 -23.61 -11.20 -11.54
N GLU A 119 -24.07 -12.40 -11.22
CA GLU A 119 -23.48 -13.16 -10.12
C GLU A 119 -21.96 -13.32 -10.37
N PRO A 120 -21.10 -13.21 -9.34
CA PRO A 120 -19.66 -13.37 -9.54
C PRO A 120 -19.28 -14.75 -10.08
N THR A 121 -20.10 -15.77 -9.82
CA THR A 121 -19.88 -17.14 -10.32
C THR A 121 -20.25 -17.32 -11.79
N ALA A 122 -20.88 -16.35 -12.44
CA ALA A 122 -21.20 -16.44 -13.85
C ALA A 122 -19.91 -16.32 -14.71
N PRO A 123 -19.78 -17.10 -15.81
CA PRO A 123 -18.62 -17.02 -16.68
C PRO A 123 -18.38 -15.61 -17.21
N GLY A 124 -17.17 -15.08 -17.00
CA GLY A 124 -16.79 -13.72 -17.45
C GLY A 124 -17.42 -12.57 -16.67
N SER A 125 -18.06 -12.84 -15.52
CA SER A 125 -18.66 -11.81 -14.67
C SER A 125 -17.61 -10.84 -14.13
N THR A 126 -17.94 -9.55 -14.18
CA THR A 126 -17.19 -8.48 -13.50
C THR A 126 -17.85 -8.05 -12.19
N GLY A 127 -18.94 -8.70 -11.79
CA GLY A 127 -19.68 -8.38 -10.58
C GLY A 127 -18.94 -8.77 -9.31
N VAL A 128 -19.06 -7.92 -8.29
CA VAL A 128 -18.52 -8.16 -6.95
C VAL A 128 -19.67 -8.30 -5.95
N LEU A 129 -19.85 -9.49 -5.40
CA LEU A 129 -20.83 -9.76 -4.35
C LEU A 129 -20.23 -9.41 -3.01
N ILE A 130 -20.91 -8.57 -2.24
CA ILE A 130 -20.64 -8.32 -0.84
C ILE A 130 -21.77 -8.94 -0.03
N THR A 131 -21.42 -9.79 0.94
CA THR A 131 -22.35 -10.37 1.90
C THR A 131 -21.98 -9.90 3.31
N LEU A 132 -22.95 -9.31 4.01
CA LEU A 132 -22.83 -8.90 5.40
C LEU A 132 -23.52 -9.94 6.28
N LYS A 133 -22.81 -10.48 7.27
CA LYS A 133 -23.34 -11.51 8.16
C LYS A 133 -23.20 -11.13 9.63
N ASP A 134 -24.09 -11.66 10.45
CA ASP A 134 -23.97 -11.59 11.91
C ASP A 134 -22.98 -12.63 12.47
N ARG A 135 -22.82 -12.64 13.80
CA ARG A 135 -21.91 -13.57 14.49
C ARG A 135 -22.33 -15.04 14.35
N ALA A 136 -23.61 -15.32 14.13
CA ALA A 136 -24.11 -16.68 13.90
C ALA A 136 -23.94 -17.14 12.44
N GLY A 137 -23.39 -16.27 11.57
CA GLY A 137 -23.24 -16.53 10.14
C GLY A 137 -24.53 -16.32 9.34
N LYS A 138 -25.58 -15.75 9.94
CA LYS A 138 -26.81 -15.41 9.23
C LYS A 138 -26.54 -14.21 8.34
N SER A 139 -26.93 -14.32 7.07
CA SER A 139 -26.88 -13.20 6.12
C SER A 139 -27.86 -12.09 6.54
N LEU A 140 -27.32 -10.89 6.78
CA LEU A 140 -28.08 -9.70 7.11
C LEU A 140 -28.42 -8.87 5.85
N ALA A 141 -27.47 -8.78 4.93
CA ALA A 141 -27.65 -8.11 3.63
C ALA A 141 -26.66 -8.67 2.62
N ALA A 142 -27.02 -8.61 1.34
CA ALA A 142 -26.11 -8.94 0.24
C ALA A 142 -26.34 -8.01 -0.95
N VAL A 143 -25.27 -7.60 -1.61
CA VAL A 143 -25.31 -6.67 -2.74
C VAL A 143 -24.30 -7.07 -3.81
N ILE A 144 -24.66 -6.96 -5.08
CA ILE A 144 -23.75 -7.10 -6.21
C ILE A 144 -23.41 -5.70 -6.69
N LEU A 145 -22.12 -5.37 -6.63
CA LEU A 145 -21.56 -4.17 -7.23
C LEU A 145 -21.15 -4.46 -8.67
N GLY A 146 -21.64 -3.65 -9.59
CA GLY A 146 -21.25 -3.68 -10.99
C GLY A 146 -20.32 -2.53 -11.37
N ASN A 147 -20.31 -2.22 -12.66
CA ASN A 147 -19.42 -1.24 -13.23
C ASN A 147 -19.72 0.16 -12.67
N THR A 148 -18.68 0.97 -12.43
CA THR A 148 -18.85 2.39 -12.16
C THR A 148 -19.55 3.03 -13.37
N ALA A 149 -20.60 3.81 -13.13
CA ALA A 149 -21.27 4.49 -14.22
C ALA A 149 -20.32 5.53 -14.81
N GLN A 150 -20.09 5.47 -16.12
CA GLN A 150 -19.35 6.54 -16.80
C GLN A 150 -20.11 7.86 -16.59
N PRO A 151 -19.41 9.00 -16.43
CA PRO A 151 -20.07 10.29 -16.32
C PRO A 151 -20.87 10.55 -17.60
N GLY A 152 -22.18 10.35 -17.53
CA GLY A 152 -23.12 10.95 -18.46
C GLY A 152 -23.36 12.41 -18.06
N ALA A 153 -24.58 12.91 -18.28
CA ALA A 153 -25.00 14.16 -17.67
C ALA A 153 -24.83 14.07 -16.13
N PRO A 154 -24.19 15.07 -15.47
CA PRO A 154 -24.08 15.10 -14.02
C PRO A 154 -25.46 14.95 -13.38
N ILE A 155 -25.62 13.99 -12.46
CA ILE A 155 -26.84 13.86 -11.67
C ILE A 155 -26.74 14.90 -10.52
N PRO A 156 -27.66 15.88 -10.42
CA PRO A 156 -27.58 16.91 -9.40
C PRO A 156 -27.47 16.32 -8.00
N GLY A 157 -26.45 16.75 -7.24
CA GLY A 157 -26.21 16.26 -5.87
C GLY A 157 -25.52 14.90 -5.76
N VAL A 158 -25.23 14.21 -6.86
CA VAL A 158 -24.57 12.89 -6.87
C VAL A 158 -23.16 13.03 -7.46
N ARG A 159 -22.14 12.82 -6.62
CA ARG A 159 -20.73 12.94 -7.01
C ARG A 159 -20.21 11.73 -7.79
N SER A 160 -20.74 10.55 -7.50
CA SER A 160 -20.40 9.28 -8.14
C SER A 160 -21.61 8.36 -8.13
N ALA A 161 -21.66 7.44 -9.08
CA ALA A 161 -22.71 6.43 -9.16
C ALA A 161 -22.15 5.11 -9.71
N ARG A 162 -22.77 4.00 -9.31
CA ARG A 162 -22.37 2.65 -9.72
C ARG A 162 -23.60 1.77 -9.94
N TYR A 163 -23.53 0.87 -10.90
CA TYR A 163 -24.60 -0.13 -11.08
C TYR A 163 -24.59 -1.14 -9.94
N VAL A 164 -25.77 -1.47 -9.42
CA VAL A 164 -25.93 -2.41 -8.30
C VAL A 164 -27.14 -3.30 -8.50
N ARG A 165 -27.13 -4.48 -7.88
CA ARG A 165 -28.27 -5.40 -7.85
C ARG A 165 -28.30 -6.13 -6.51
N ARG A 166 -29.50 -6.39 -5.99
CA ARG A 166 -29.66 -7.29 -4.83
C ARG A 166 -29.70 -8.73 -5.34
N PRO A 167 -28.93 -9.67 -4.76
CA PRO A 167 -29.01 -11.08 -5.13
C PRO A 167 -30.43 -11.62 -5.02
N GLY A 168 -30.82 -12.47 -5.98
CA GLY A 168 -32.18 -13.03 -6.06
C GLY A 168 -33.24 -12.10 -6.65
N GLU A 169 -32.96 -10.80 -6.80
CA GLU A 169 -33.85 -9.87 -7.51
C GLU A 169 -33.47 -9.75 -8.99
N ALA A 170 -34.50 -9.67 -9.84
CA ALA A 170 -34.31 -9.43 -11.27
C ALA A 170 -33.93 -7.96 -11.54
N GLN A 171 -34.45 -7.02 -10.75
CA GLN A 171 -34.25 -5.59 -10.99
C GLN A 171 -32.84 -5.16 -10.59
N SER A 172 -32.14 -4.49 -11.52
CA SER A 172 -30.88 -3.77 -11.23
C SER A 172 -31.12 -2.27 -11.13
N TYR A 173 -30.16 -1.54 -10.55
CA TYR A 173 -30.28 -0.13 -10.26
C TYR A 173 -28.99 0.62 -10.55
N LEU A 174 -29.11 1.94 -10.72
CA LEU A 174 -28.01 2.87 -10.53
C LEU A 174 -28.04 3.36 -9.08
N GLY A 175 -27.01 3.04 -8.30
CA GLY A 175 -26.83 3.48 -6.91
C GLY A 175 -25.93 4.72 -6.80
N SER A 176 -26.18 5.55 -5.79
CA SER A 176 -25.35 6.71 -5.47
C SER A 176 -24.04 6.33 -4.78
N GLY A 177 -23.04 7.19 -4.92
CA GLY A 177 -21.75 7.03 -4.27
C GLY A 177 -20.82 6.07 -4.99
N ALA A 178 -19.69 5.82 -4.34
CA ALA A 178 -18.68 4.84 -4.74
C ALA A 178 -18.52 3.82 -3.61
N VAL A 179 -18.26 2.57 -3.97
CA VAL A 179 -17.94 1.51 -3.01
C VAL A 179 -16.69 0.81 -3.49
N GLU A 180 -15.64 0.89 -2.69
CA GLU A 180 -14.39 0.22 -2.97
C GLU A 180 -14.33 -1.09 -2.17
N ALA A 181 -14.46 -2.22 -2.85
CA ALA A 181 -14.56 -3.55 -2.25
C ALA A 181 -13.54 -4.51 -2.90
N ASP A 182 -12.27 -4.31 -2.56
CA ASP A 182 -11.16 -5.08 -3.08
C ASP A 182 -11.15 -6.51 -2.53
N THR A 183 -10.89 -7.49 -3.38
CA THR A 183 -10.67 -8.89 -2.97
C THR A 183 -9.22 -9.19 -2.60
N ALA A 184 -8.30 -8.25 -2.81
CA ALA A 184 -6.90 -8.39 -2.43
C ALA A 184 -6.73 -8.18 -0.91
N PRO A 185 -6.26 -9.15 -0.12
CA PRO A 185 -6.14 -8.96 1.34
C PRO A 185 -5.18 -7.82 1.74
N THR A 186 -4.16 -7.52 0.92
CA THR A 186 -3.18 -6.46 1.15
C THR A 186 -3.77 -5.04 1.12
N SER A 187 -4.92 -4.81 0.48
CA SER A 187 -5.60 -3.51 0.48
C SER A 187 -6.38 -3.23 1.78
N TRP A 188 -6.53 -4.25 2.62
CA TRP A 188 -7.25 -4.21 3.89
C TRP A 188 -6.34 -4.11 5.11
N ILE A 189 -5.03 -4.12 4.93
CA ILE A 189 -4.06 -3.89 6.00
C ILE A 189 -3.39 -2.53 5.83
N THR A 190 -2.66 -2.09 6.86
CA THR A 190 -1.78 -0.92 6.70
C THR A 190 -0.55 -1.35 5.92
N ASN A 191 -0.45 -0.86 4.68
CA ASN A 191 0.70 -1.00 3.81
C ASN A 191 1.16 0.40 3.35
N PRO A 192 2.48 0.70 3.33
CA PRO A 192 3.60 -0.15 3.78
C PRO A 192 3.54 -0.48 5.30
N VAL A 193 4.07 -1.64 5.69
CA VAL A 193 4.14 -2.07 7.10
C VAL A 193 5.24 -1.34 7.88
N LEU A 194 6.31 -0.93 7.20
CA LEU A 194 7.33 -0.02 7.72
C LEU A 194 7.55 1.12 6.73
N GLN A 195 7.59 2.34 7.26
CA GLN A 195 7.87 3.56 6.51
C GLN A 195 8.63 4.53 7.41
N VAL A 196 9.94 4.31 7.53
CA VAL A 196 10.84 5.20 8.26
C VAL A 196 11.63 6.01 7.24
N PRO A 197 11.44 7.34 7.17
CA PRO A 197 12.14 8.16 6.19
C PRO A 197 13.65 8.01 6.36
N ARG A 198 14.38 7.76 5.26
CA ARG A 198 15.85 7.72 5.26
C ARG A 198 16.47 8.92 5.98
N ASN A 199 15.91 10.11 5.78
CA ASN A 199 16.44 11.35 6.33
C ASN A 199 16.26 11.48 7.86
N SER A 200 15.40 10.68 8.51
CA SER A 200 15.33 10.63 9.97
C SER A 200 16.40 9.71 10.58
N LEU A 201 16.99 8.81 9.79
CA LEU A 201 17.97 7.83 10.24
C LEU A 201 19.37 8.44 10.41
N LYS A 202 19.98 8.10 11.55
CA LYS A 202 21.34 8.45 11.98
C LYS A 202 22.29 7.27 11.73
N THR A 203 21.93 6.09 12.19
CA THR A 203 22.78 4.89 12.14
C THR A 203 22.00 3.72 11.56
N VAL A 204 22.65 2.94 10.71
CA VAL A 204 22.11 1.66 10.22
C VAL A 204 23.20 0.60 10.32
N VAL A 205 22.94 -0.47 11.06
CA VAL A 205 23.82 -1.64 11.15
C VAL A 205 23.08 -2.85 10.61
N LEU A 206 23.60 -3.47 9.57
CA LEU A 206 23.05 -4.69 8.98
C LEU A 206 24.04 -5.84 9.14
N THR A 207 23.52 -7.02 9.46
CA THR A 207 24.28 -8.28 9.45
C THR A 207 23.58 -9.28 8.54
N ARG A 208 24.36 -10.13 7.86
CA ARG A 208 23.86 -11.13 6.90
C ARG A 208 24.48 -12.50 7.17
N ALA A 209 23.66 -13.55 7.07
CA ALA A 209 24.11 -14.94 7.02
C ALA A 209 23.75 -15.52 5.65
N GLU A 210 24.72 -16.14 4.99
CA GLU A 210 24.57 -16.73 3.66
C GLU A 210 24.30 -18.23 3.74
N ALA A 211 24.68 -18.88 4.85
CA ALA A 211 24.37 -20.28 5.14
C ALA A 211 23.60 -20.45 6.46
N PRO A 212 22.78 -21.52 6.60
CA PRO A 212 22.14 -21.87 7.87
C PRO A 212 23.17 -22.05 9.00
N GLY A 213 22.95 -21.39 10.15
CA GLY A 213 23.82 -21.51 11.33
C GLY A 213 25.12 -20.69 11.29
N GLU A 214 25.35 -19.91 10.22
CA GLU A 214 26.51 -19.03 10.10
C GLU A 214 26.46 -17.87 11.11
N THR A 215 27.59 -17.57 11.74
CA THR A 215 27.79 -16.30 12.47
C THR A 215 28.39 -15.28 11.49
N PRO A 216 27.74 -14.13 11.24
CA PRO A 216 28.24 -13.14 10.31
C PRO A 216 29.66 -12.68 10.64
N ASP A 217 30.58 -12.78 9.68
CA ASP A 217 31.92 -12.19 9.79
C ASP A 217 31.90 -10.69 9.48
N ARG A 218 33.07 -10.03 9.50
CA ARG A 218 33.16 -8.59 9.23
C ARG A 218 32.71 -8.20 7.82
N ALA A 219 32.88 -9.06 6.81
CA ALA A 219 32.43 -8.78 5.45
C ALA A 219 30.90 -8.81 5.34
N ASN A 220 30.26 -9.54 6.25
CA ASN A 220 28.82 -9.65 6.42
C ASN A 220 28.22 -8.63 7.40
N VAL A 221 29.00 -7.66 7.89
CA VAL A 221 28.50 -6.50 8.67
C VAL A 221 28.62 -5.23 7.84
N LEU A 222 27.52 -4.48 7.71
CA LEU A 222 27.50 -3.14 7.13
C LEU A 222 27.17 -2.12 8.22
N ASP A 223 28.03 -1.13 8.42
CA ASP A 223 27.84 -0.06 9.41
C ASP A 223 27.79 1.32 8.73
N LEU A 224 26.61 1.91 8.69
CA LEU A 224 26.32 3.19 8.07
C LEU A 224 26.04 4.28 9.10
N VAL A 225 26.53 5.49 8.83
CA VAL A 225 26.27 6.68 9.67
C VAL A 225 26.01 7.94 8.86
N ARG A 226 25.09 8.77 9.38
CA ARG A 226 24.99 10.21 9.10
C ARG A 226 25.32 10.93 10.40
N HIS A 227 26.28 11.84 10.36
CA HIS A 227 26.76 12.54 11.54
C HIS A 227 25.81 13.66 11.97
N ALA A 228 25.16 14.30 10.99
CA ALA A 228 24.17 15.34 11.21
C ALA A 228 22.87 15.08 10.42
N PRO A 229 21.71 15.56 10.89
CA PRO A 229 20.45 15.50 10.15
C PRO A 229 20.49 16.20 8.78
N THR A 230 21.44 17.11 8.57
CA THR A 230 21.65 17.85 7.32
C THR A 230 22.57 17.12 6.34
N ASP A 231 23.24 16.04 6.75
CA ASP A 231 24.12 15.27 5.86
C ASP A 231 23.31 14.66 4.72
N ALA A 232 23.74 14.88 3.47
CA ALA A 232 23.01 14.37 2.31
C ALA A 232 23.05 12.83 2.24
N ASN A 233 24.22 12.23 2.48
CA ASN A 233 24.50 10.81 2.24
C ASN A 233 24.95 10.10 3.52
N PHE A 234 24.71 8.79 3.61
CA PHE A 234 25.37 7.93 4.59
C PHE A 234 26.84 7.72 4.23
N THR A 235 27.68 7.51 5.24
CA THR A 235 29.05 7.03 5.10
C THR A 235 29.20 5.65 5.75
N VAL A 236 30.20 4.88 5.32
CA VAL A 236 30.47 3.52 5.83
C VAL A 236 31.56 3.58 6.90
N ARG A 237 31.23 3.30 8.16
CA ARG A 237 32.18 3.39 9.30
C ARG A 237 33.21 2.27 9.30
N ASN A 238 32.83 1.08 8.84
CA ASN A 238 33.68 -0.11 8.88
C ASN A 238 34.45 -0.38 7.57
N LEU A 239 34.64 0.65 6.73
CA LEU A 239 35.36 0.57 5.46
C LEU A 239 36.83 0.10 5.67
N PRO A 240 37.29 -0.97 4.98
CA PRO A 240 38.66 -1.42 5.12
C PRO A 240 39.66 -0.42 4.52
N PRO A 241 40.89 -0.32 5.05
CA PRO A 241 41.93 0.54 4.48
C PRO A 241 42.15 0.26 2.99
N GLY A 242 42.32 1.32 2.19
CA GLY A 242 42.54 1.22 0.74
C GLY A 242 41.33 0.80 -0.09
N ARG A 243 40.15 0.58 0.52
CA ARG A 243 38.90 0.30 -0.21
C ARG A 243 38.07 1.56 -0.39
N ALA A 244 37.24 1.56 -1.42
CA ALA A 244 36.26 2.60 -1.70
C ALA A 244 34.90 1.99 -2.01
N VAL A 245 33.83 2.71 -1.64
CA VAL A 245 32.46 2.36 -2.06
C VAL A 245 32.27 2.66 -3.55
N GLN A 246 31.35 1.95 -4.19
CA GLN A 246 31.03 2.14 -5.61
C GLN A 246 30.49 3.55 -5.87
N SER A 247 29.52 3.99 -5.07
CA SER A 247 28.98 5.34 -5.11
C SER A 247 28.22 5.67 -3.81
N PRO A 248 27.96 6.96 -3.49
CA PRO A 248 27.08 7.33 -2.38
C PRO A 248 25.66 6.76 -2.53
N TYR A 249 25.18 6.60 -3.77
CA TYR A 249 23.84 6.09 -4.06
C TYR A 249 23.60 4.67 -3.52
N VAL A 250 24.56 3.74 -3.73
CA VAL A 250 24.40 2.36 -3.23
C VAL A 250 24.43 2.28 -1.70
N VAL A 251 25.18 3.18 -1.06
CA VAL A 251 25.21 3.30 0.41
C VAL A 251 23.86 3.81 0.91
N ASP A 252 23.30 4.80 0.24
CA ASP A 252 22.02 5.41 0.60
C ASP A 252 20.81 4.51 0.36
N GLN A 253 20.86 3.65 -0.66
CA GLN A 253 19.85 2.61 -0.86
C GLN A 253 19.80 1.65 0.34
N ALA A 254 20.94 1.16 0.79
CA ALA A 254 21.02 0.30 1.98
C ALA A 254 20.60 1.05 3.26
N GLY A 255 21.05 2.29 3.44
CA GLY A 255 20.67 3.12 4.59
C GLY A 255 19.18 3.50 4.62
N GLY A 256 18.52 3.49 3.46
CA GLY A 256 17.10 3.78 3.28
C GLY A 256 16.18 2.55 3.26
N ALA A 257 16.66 1.36 3.66
CA ALA A 257 15.92 0.10 3.50
C ALA A 257 14.52 0.07 4.16
N LEU A 258 14.27 0.91 5.18
CA LEU A 258 12.96 1.02 5.85
C LEU A 258 12.01 2.06 5.24
N ALA A 259 12.41 2.75 4.17
CA ALA A 259 11.62 3.85 3.63
C ALA A 259 10.27 3.41 3.05
N TYR A 260 10.17 2.19 2.52
CA TYR A 260 8.93 1.67 1.97
C TYR A 260 8.92 0.13 1.95
N VAL A 261 8.52 -0.49 3.06
CA VAL A 261 8.42 -1.96 3.16
C VAL A 261 6.97 -2.39 3.10
N THR A 262 6.59 -3.11 2.06
CA THR A 262 5.23 -3.62 1.85
C THR A 262 5.15 -5.10 2.17
N ALA A 263 4.05 -5.51 2.82
CA ALA A 263 3.74 -6.91 3.05
C ALA A 263 2.91 -7.48 1.89
N GLU A 264 3.34 -8.64 1.40
CA GLU A 264 2.63 -9.48 0.43
C GLU A 264 1.80 -10.57 1.12
N ASP A 265 2.21 -10.97 2.33
CA ASP A 265 1.53 -11.95 3.18
C ASP A 265 1.87 -11.66 4.66
N VAL A 266 1.06 -12.18 5.58
CA VAL A 266 1.25 -11.98 7.03
C VAL A 266 0.93 -13.27 7.79
N ARG A 267 1.85 -13.68 8.66
CA ARG A 267 1.71 -14.83 9.55
C ARG A 267 2.15 -14.47 10.98
N PRO A 268 1.70 -15.19 12.01
CA PRO A 268 2.28 -15.10 13.34
C PRO A 268 3.78 -15.37 13.28
N ALA A 269 4.57 -14.57 14.00
CA ALA A 269 6.02 -14.66 13.96
C ALA A 269 6.56 -15.99 14.47
N ASP A 270 5.85 -16.65 15.38
CA ASP A 270 6.19 -17.97 15.93
C ASP A 270 6.01 -19.13 14.93
N GLN A 271 5.37 -18.89 13.78
CA GLN A 271 5.25 -19.85 12.69
C GLN A 271 6.40 -19.78 11.69
N ILE A 272 7.32 -18.84 11.85
CA ILE A 272 8.45 -18.61 10.95
C ILE A 272 9.76 -18.78 11.71
N ASP A 273 10.66 -19.60 11.17
CA ASP A 273 11.98 -19.82 11.77
C ASP A 273 12.96 -18.70 11.36
N PHE A 274 13.18 -17.77 12.29
CA PHE A 274 14.16 -16.68 12.17
C PHE A 274 15.56 -17.04 12.66
N GLU A 275 15.80 -18.28 13.11
CA GLU A 275 17.05 -18.72 13.76
C GLU A 275 17.85 -19.72 12.92
N SER A 276 17.22 -20.52 12.04
CA SER A 276 17.91 -21.48 11.17
C SER A 276 17.95 -21.08 9.69
N GLY A 277 16.85 -20.47 9.19
CA GLY A 277 16.66 -20.01 7.81
C GLY A 277 16.73 -21.12 6.76
N GLU A 278 15.86 -21.05 5.76
CA GLU A 278 15.85 -21.98 4.63
C GLU A 278 17.04 -21.70 3.70
N GLU A 279 17.79 -22.74 3.33
CA GLU A 279 18.87 -22.62 2.33
C GLU A 279 18.32 -22.04 1.02
N ALA A 280 18.99 -21.03 0.49
CA ALA A 280 18.54 -20.38 -0.71
C ALA A 280 18.97 -21.18 -1.96
N PRO A 281 18.14 -21.25 -3.01
CA PRO A 281 18.53 -21.90 -4.25
C PRO A 281 19.78 -21.20 -4.83
N PRO A 282 20.65 -21.94 -5.54
CA PRO A 282 21.82 -21.36 -6.16
C PRO A 282 21.40 -20.20 -7.08
N PRO A 283 22.18 -19.11 -7.13
CA PRO A 283 21.86 -17.98 -7.99
C PRO A 283 21.74 -18.44 -9.44
N ALA A 284 20.80 -17.86 -10.17
CA ALA A 284 20.68 -18.12 -11.61
C ALA A 284 22.03 -17.88 -12.30
N ALA A 285 22.39 -18.71 -13.27
CA ALA A 285 23.66 -18.62 -13.98
C ALA A 285 23.88 -17.19 -14.51
N GLY A 286 24.98 -16.55 -14.09
CA GLY A 286 25.33 -15.17 -14.45
C GLY A 286 24.86 -14.10 -13.44
N SER A 287 24.11 -14.46 -12.40
CA SER A 287 23.78 -13.55 -11.31
C SER A 287 24.96 -13.42 -10.34
N LYS A 288 25.45 -12.18 -10.16
CA LYS A 288 26.36 -11.83 -9.05
C LYS A 288 25.62 -11.68 -7.71
N GLN A 289 24.29 -11.81 -7.70
CA GLN A 289 23.46 -11.58 -6.52
C GLN A 289 23.37 -12.88 -5.73
N ALA A 290 24.24 -13.03 -4.74
CA ALA A 290 24.17 -14.14 -3.80
C ALA A 290 22.85 -14.08 -3.04
N ALA A 291 22.13 -15.20 -2.94
CA ALA A 291 21.01 -15.29 -2.05
C ALA A 291 21.49 -15.30 -0.60
N PHE A 292 20.65 -14.85 0.33
CA PHE A 292 20.93 -14.90 1.76
C PHE A 292 19.86 -15.71 2.47
N VAL A 293 20.25 -16.27 3.62
CA VAL A 293 19.40 -17.13 4.44
C VAL A 293 18.77 -16.32 5.56
N ARG A 294 19.55 -15.43 6.21
CA ARG A 294 19.06 -14.49 7.21
C ARG A 294 19.75 -13.14 7.15
N SER A 295 19.08 -12.12 7.66
CA SER A 295 19.70 -10.84 8.02
C SER A 295 19.11 -10.26 9.30
N GLN A 296 19.89 -9.44 9.99
CA GLN A 296 19.42 -8.61 11.10
C GLN A 296 19.78 -7.16 10.82
N GLY A 297 18.88 -6.24 11.19
CA GLY A 297 19.11 -4.81 11.04
C GLY A 297 18.81 -4.05 12.32
N ARG A 298 19.63 -3.05 12.63
CA ARG A 298 19.37 -2.03 13.65
C ARG A 298 19.41 -0.66 12.99
N PHE A 299 18.28 0.01 12.98
CA PHE A 299 18.10 1.34 12.41
C PHE A 299 17.80 2.32 13.54
N VAL A 300 18.59 3.38 13.64
CA VAL A 300 18.49 4.37 14.71
C VAL A 300 18.23 5.73 14.10
N SER A 301 17.17 6.42 14.55
CA SER A 301 16.88 7.80 14.16
C SER A 301 17.66 8.81 15.01
N PHE A 302 17.76 10.04 14.53
CA PHE A 302 18.31 11.16 15.30
C PHE A 302 17.47 11.48 16.56
N ASP A 303 16.20 11.10 16.57
CA ASP A 303 15.25 11.38 17.65
C ASP A 303 15.17 10.23 18.68
N GLY A 304 15.98 9.17 18.51
CA GLY A 304 16.04 8.02 19.42
C GLY A 304 15.05 6.88 19.09
N LEU A 305 14.41 6.89 17.91
CA LEU A 305 13.66 5.72 17.44
C LEU A 305 14.65 4.63 17.01
N VAL A 306 14.47 3.43 17.56
CA VAL A 306 15.25 2.25 17.21
C VAL A 306 14.30 1.22 16.59
N ILE A 307 14.59 0.79 15.36
CA ILE A 307 13.91 -0.32 14.70
C ILE A 307 14.90 -1.48 14.57
N THR A 308 14.53 -2.62 15.15
CA THR A 308 15.26 -3.88 14.96
C THR A 308 14.49 -4.74 13.98
N THR A 309 15.14 -5.20 12.91
CA THR A 309 14.55 -6.11 11.93
C THR A 309 15.27 -7.45 11.93
N ARG A 310 14.53 -8.52 11.62
CA ARG A 310 15.09 -9.81 11.22
C ARG A 310 14.42 -10.25 9.94
N VAL A 311 15.21 -10.66 8.96
CA VAL A 311 14.72 -11.25 7.71
C VAL A 311 15.21 -12.69 7.65
N THR A 312 14.35 -13.60 7.23
CA THR A 312 14.67 -15.02 7.02
C THR A 312 14.01 -15.52 5.75
N ARG A 313 14.64 -16.47 5.06
CA ARG A 313 13.99 -17.21 3.99
C ARG A 313 13.18 -18.37 4.59
N HIS A 314 11.92 -18.49 4.21
CA HIS A 314 11.01 -19.55 4.66
C HIS A 314 9.88 -19.76 3.64
N ASP A 315 9.58 -21.03 3.32
CA ASP A 315 8.66 -21.44 2.26
C ASP A 315 8.96 -20.73 0.91
N GLY A 316 10.24 -20.60 0.59
CA GLY A 316 10.69 -19.95 -0.64
C GLY A 316 10.47 -18.44 -0.73
N ARG A 317 10.02 -17.78 0.34
CA ARG A 317 9.82 -16.32 0.43
C ARG A 317 10.69 -15.71 1.51
N TYR A 318 10.88 -14.38 1.43
CA TYR A 318 11.54 -13.63 2.50
C TYR A 318 10.50 -13.10 3.48
N TRP A 319 10.70 -13.42 4.76
CA TRP A 319 9.84 -13.01 5.86
C TRP A 319 10.60 -12.04 6.76
N LEU A 320 9.91 -10.97 7.16
CA LEU A 320 10.42 -9.92 8.02
C LEU A 320 9.67 -9.92 9.36
N THR A 321 10.41 -9.85 10.47
CA THR A 321 9.89 -9.36 11.74
C THR A 321 10.55 -8.03 12.07
N ALA A 322 9.82 -7.15 12.76
CA ALA A 322 10.35 -5.88 13.21
C ALA A 322 9.80 -5.48 14.58
N GLU A 323 10.65 -4.85 15.38
CA GLU A 323 10.30 -4.28 16.68
C GLU A 323 10.81 -2.85 16.75
N ALA A 324 9.99 -1.96 17.30
CA ALA A 324 10.32 -0.57 17.53
C ALA A 324 10.57 -0.30 19.01
N ALA A 325 11.50 0.59 19.33
CA ALA A 325 11.73 1.07 20.68
C ALA A 325 12.12 2.55 20.65
N PHE A 326 11.87 3.25 21.74
CA PHE A 326 12.48 4.56 22.00
C PHE A 326 13.67 4.37 22.94
N ASP A 327 14.85 4.79 22.49
CA ASP A 327 16.08 4.81 23.27
C ASP A 327 16.55 6.27 23.47
N PRO A 328 16.41 6.83 24.68
CA PRO A 328 16.82 8.21 24.95
C PRO A 328 18.34 8.39 24.87
N GLY A 329 19.15 7.33 25.02
CA GLY A 329 20.60 7.38 24.87
C GLY A 329 21.04 7.51 23.41
N GLU A 330 20.16 7.19 22.46
CA GLU A 330 20.41 7.33 21.03
C GLU A 330 19.91 8.67 20.46
N ALA A 331 19.03 9.37 21.17
CA ALA A 331 18.54 10.68 20.77
C ALA A 331 19.68 11.72 20.79
N GLN A 332 19.67 12.64 19.82
CA GLN A 332 20.58 13.78 19.80
C GLN A 332 19.83 15.06 20.18
N PRO A 333 19.97 15.56 21.41
CA PRO A 333 19.28 16.79 21.85
C PRO A 333 19.57 17.99 20.93
N GLU A 334 20.79 18.07 20.38
CA GLU A 334 21.17 19.13 19.45
C GLU A 334 20.35 19.11 18.15
N ALA A 335 19.89 17.93 17.71
CA ALA A 335 19.04 17.81 16.53
C ALA A 335 17.65 18.43 16.77
N GLN A 336 17.08 18.28 17.97
CA GLN A 336 15.83 18.92 18.37
C GLN A 336 15.98 20.44 18.51
N VAL A 337 17.14 20.92 18.98
CA VAL A 337 17.44 22.35 19.06
C VAL A 337 17.58 22.96 17.65
N ALA A 338 18.22 22.24 16.72
CA ALA A 338 18.42 22.69 15.35
C ALA A 338 17.11 22.73 14.54
N ASP A 339 16.17 21.83 14.82
CA ASP A 339 14.86 21.79 14.19
C ASP A 339 13.76 21.47 15.24
N PRO A 340 13.08 22.49 15.78
CA PRO A 340 12.01 22.31 16.76
C PRO A 340 10.77 21.57 16.24
N THR A 341 10.66 21.35 14.92
CA THR A 341 9.53 20.61 14.32
C THR A 341 9.72 19.09 14.40
N ARG A 342 10.90 18.64 14.82
CA ARG A 342 11.19 17.21 15.02
C ARG A 342 10.35 16.61 16.15
N PRO A 343 10.04 15.30 16.08
CA PRO A 343 9.23 14.63 17.09
C PRO A 343 9.86 14.74 18.48
N THR A 344 9.06 15.07 19.49
CA THR A 344 9.53 15.07 20.87
C THR A 344 9.79 13.63 21.36
N PRO A 345 10.53 13.43 22.46
CA PRO A 345 10.71 12.10 23.05
C PRO A 345 9.40 11.34 23.33
N GLU A 346 8.33 12.08 23.70
CA GLU A 346 7.00 11.50 23.90
C GLU A 346 6.37 11.05 22.58
N ASP A 347 6.48 11.86 21.52
CA ASP A 347 6.01 11.51 20.17
C ASP A 347 6.72 10.26 19.64
N VAL A 348 8.04 10.16 19.84
CA VAL A 348 8.82 8.99 19.40
C VAL A 348 8.41 7.73 20.15
N ARG A 349 8.16 7.82 21.46
CA ARG A 349 7.65 6.69 22.25
C ARG A 349 6.30 6.23 21.73
N LYS A 350 5.37 7.17 21.50
CA LYS A 350 4.06 6.88 20.92
C LYS A 350 4.19 6.24 19.53
N GLN A 351 5.09 6.75 18.68
CA GLN A 351 5.37 6.17 17.37
C GLN A 351 5.87 4.72 17.48
N ALA A 352 6.77 4.42 18.43
CA ALA A 352 7.25 3.07 18.66
C ALA A 352 6.13 2.12 19.13
N ASP A 353 5.24 2.58 20.01
CA ASP A 353 4.08 1.81 20.47
C ASP A 353 3.09 1.54 19.33
N GLU A 354 2.79 2.53 18.49
CA GLU A 354 1.92 2.38 17.31
C GLU A 354 2.51 1.45 16.24
N LEU A 355 3.83 1.42 16.09
CA LEU A 355 4.52 0.45 15.24
C LEU A 355 4.40 -0.95 15.84
N ASN A 356 4.72 -1.12 17.12
CA ASN A 356 4.66 -2.43 17.78
C ASN A 356 3.24 -3.01 17.85
N ALA A 357 2.21 -2.18 17.99
CA ALA A 357 0.82 -2.62 17.96
C ALA A 357 0.44 -3.34 16.65
N ARG A 358 1.19 -3.09 15.57
CA ARG A 358 1.00 -3.69 14.24
C ARG A 358 2.05 -4.75 13.93
N LEU A 359 3.29 -4.56 14.36
CA LEU A 359 4.42 -5.39 13.94
C LEU A 359 4.74 -6.52 14.91
N LYS A 360 4.60 -6.27 16.21
CA LYS A 360 5.07 -7.20 17.24
C LYS A 360 4.26 -8.50 17.21
N GLY A 361 4.96 -9.62 17.15
CA GLY A 361 4.35 -10.96 17.05
C GLY A 361 3.91 -11.35 15.64
N TRP A 362 4.17 -10.52 14.63
CA TRP A 362 3.83 -10.80 13.23
C TRP A 362 5.08 -10.87 12.36
N ALA A 363 5.05 -11.78 11.39
CA ALA A 363 6.01 -11.89 10.30
C ALA A 363 5.32 -11.51 8.99
N PHE A 364 6.01 -10.74 8.17
CA PHE A 364 5.51 -10.18 6.92
C PHE A 364 6.32 -10.77 5.77
N ALA A 365 5.67 -11.41 4.80
CA ALA A 365 6.35 -11.76 3.55
C ALA A 365 6.59 -10.45 2.79
N ILE A 366 7.83 -10.23 2.38
CA ILE A 366 8.26 -9.02 1.67
C ILE A 366 8.85 -9.40 0.32
N GLY A 367 8.69 -8.49 -0.65
CA GLY A 367 9.29 -8.66 -1.96
C GLY A 367 10.82 -8.73 -1.89
N GLU A 368 11.42 -9.45 -2.84
CA GLU A 368 12.86 -9.72 -2.88
C GLU A 368 13.71 -8.44 -2.85
N TRP A 369 13.25 -7.36 -3.49
CA TRP A 369 13.93 -6.09 -3.46
C TRP A 369 14.08 -5.53 -2.02
N ASN A 370 12.99 -5.51 -1.23
CA ASN A 370 13.02 -5.06 0.16
C ASN A 370 13.94 -5.96 0.99
N ALA A 371 13.83 -7.28 0.81
CA ALA A 371 14.65 -8.25 1.51
C ALA A 371 16.15 -8.02 1.28
N ARG A 372 16.54 -7.75 0.03
CA ARG A 372 17.94 -7.47 -0.33
C ARG A 372 18.45 -6.17 0.29
N GLN A 373 17.66 -5.10 0.32
CA GLN A 373 18.09 -3.86 1.00
C GLN A 373 18.32 -4.08 2.50
N LEU A 374 17.47 -4.90 3.13
CA LEU A 374 17.58 -5.28 4.54
C LEU A 374 18.68 -6.33 4.82
N ALA A 375 19.34 -6.84 3.78
CA ALA A 375 20.43 -7.82 3.86
C ALA A 375 21.68 -7.36 3.12
N ALA A 376 21.81 -6.06 2.85
CA ALA A 376 23.01 -5.52 2.24
C ALA A 376 24.22 -5.77 3.16
N LYS A 377 25.32 -6.27 2.58
CA LYS A 377 26.60 -6.44 3.29
C LYS A 377 27.66 -5.50 2.76
N LEU A 378 28.73 -5.31 3.52
CA LEU A 378 29.82 -4.39 3.15
C LEU A 378 30.40 -4.69 1.76
N ALA A 379 30.67 -5.97 1.46
CA ALA A 379 31.25 -6.37 0.18
C ALA A 379 30.39 -5.96 -1.03
N ASP A 380 29.07 -5.88 -0.90
CA ASP A 380 28.15 -5.52 -1.99
C ASP A 380 28.30 -4.05 -2.40
N LEU A 381 28.83 -3.20 -1.51
CA LEU A 381 28.94 -1.76 -1.68
C LEU A 381 30.33 -1.32 -2.16
N LEU A 382 31.33 -2.20 -2.14
CA LEU A 382 32.71 -1.87 -2.50
C LEU A 382 32.94 -1.95 -4.00
N LYS A 383 33.89 -1.15 -4.50
CA LYS A 383 34.43 -1.33 -5.85
C LYS A 383 35.16 -2.67 -5.93
N ASP A 384 35.15 -3.25 -7.14
CA ASP A 384 36.02 -4.37 -7.49
C ASP A 384 37.47 -3.98 -7.18
N PRO A 385 38.30 -4.92 -6.66
CA PRO A 385 39.70 -4.65 -6.43
C PRO A 385 40.38 -4.24 -7.74
N GLU A 386 41.07 -3.11 -7.74
CA GLU A 386 41.90 -2.69 -8.87
C GLU A 386 43.00 -3.76 -9.03
N PRO A 387 43.24 -4.28 -10.24
CA PRO A 387 44.25 -5.32 -10.43
C PRO A 387 45.59 -4.78 -9.94
N GLU A 388 46.24 -5.51 -9.03
CA GLU A 388 47.61 -5.20 -8.63
C GLU A 388 48.47 -5.19 -9.90
N ILE A 389 49.01 -4.03 -10.24
CA ILE A 389 50.07 -3.93 -11.24
C ILE A 389 51.28 -4.58 -10.59
N VAL A 390 51.44 -5.89 -10.80
CA VAL A 390 52.65 -6.60 -10.44
C VAL A 390 53.73 -6.05 -11.36
N ASP A 391 54.54 -5.14 -10.83
CA ASP A 391 55.73 -4.62 -11.50
C ASP A 391 56.72 -5.78 -11.66
N THR A 392 56.56 -6.53 -12.74
CA THR A 392 57.47 -7.60 -13.12
C THR A 392 58.64 -6.91 -13.81
N PRO A 393 59.89 -7.02 -13.30
CA PRO A 393 61.04 -6.46 -14.01
C PRO A 393 61.08 -7.08 -15.41
N GLY A 394 60.97 -6.23 -16.44
CA GLY A 394 60.96 -6.68 -17.82
C GLY A 394 62.22 -7.49 -18.17
N PRO A 395 62.13 -8.44 -19.12
CA PRO A 395 63.26 -9.28 -19.50
C PRO A 395 64.42 -8.43 -20.05
N ILE A 396 65.64 -8.76 -19.62
CA ILE A 396 66.91 -8.20 -20.11
C ILE A 396 66.92 -8.36 -21.64
N GLY A 397 66.96 -7.22 -22.35
CA GLY A 397 67.03 -7.19 -23.81
C GLY A 397 68.31 -7.86 -24.35
N PRO A 398 68.28 -8.43 -25.56
CA PRO A 398 69.44 -9.08 -26.16
C PRO A 398 70.53 -8.04 -26.53
N PRO A 399 71.81 -8.46 -26.62
CA PRO A 399 72.92 -7.55 -26.87
C PRO A 399 72.89 -6.94 -28.28
N ALA A 400 73.40 -5.71 -28.37
CA ALA A 400 73.36 -4.86 -29.56
C ALA A 400 74.22 -5.40 -30.73
N ASP A 401 73.67 -5.33 -31.94
CA ASP A 401 74.40 -5.49 -33.21
C ASP A 401 74.97 -4.14 -33.68
N ASP A 402 76.21 -4.20 -34.20
CA ASP A 402 77.04 -3.10 -34.70
C ASP A 402 76.51 -2.42 -35.99
N PRO A 403 76.95 -1.18 -36.31
CA PRO A 403 76.32 -0.29 -37.28
C PRO A 403 76.78 -0.51 -38.74
N LEU A 404 75.85 -0.41 -39.70
CA LEU A 404 76.17 -0.29 -41.13
C LEU A 404 76.17 1.19 -41.56
N ASP A 405 77.31 1.60 -42.13
CA ASP A 405 77.66 2.91 -42.66
C ASP A 405 76.89 3.25 -43.98
N PRO A 406 76.78 4.54 -44.38
CA PRO A 406 75.78 5.06 -45.31
C PRO A 406 76.26 5.18 -46.77
N LEU A 407 75.31 5.58 -47.64
CA LEU A 407 75.43 6.28 -48.93
C LEU A 407 75.00 5.49 -50.18
N LYS A 408 73.80 5.80 -50.68
CA LYS A 408 73.61 6.06 -52.12
C LYS A 408 72.39 6.98 -52.39
N PRO A 409 72.56 8.11 -53.10
CA PRO A 409 71.48 9.03 -53.45
C PRO A 409 70.65 8.56 -54.66
N PRO A 410 69.45 9.12 -54.90
CA PRO A 410 68.44 8.57 -55.81
C PRO A 410 68.68 8.99 -57.27
N PRO A 411 68.26 8.18 -58.27
CA PRO A 411 68.11 8.65 -59.64
C PRO A 411 66.72 9.26 -59.87
N ALA A 412 66.72 10.43 -60.51
CA ALA A 412 65.56 11.20 -60.90
C ALA A 412 65.00 10.78 -62.28
N ASP A 413 63.73 11.13 -62.46
CA ASP A 413 62.80 10.98 -63.57
C ASP A 413 63.37 10.97 -65.00
N ASP A 414 62.72 10.17 -65.87
CA ASP A 414 62.73 10.37 -67.32
C ASP A 414 61.28 10.30 -67.85
N PRO A 415 60.80 11.27 -68.65
CA PRO A 415 59.41 11.36 -69.05
C PRO A 415 59.17 10.72 -70.43
N GLY A 416 58.15 9.87 -70.53
CA GLY A 416 57.68 9.27 -71.78
C GLY A 416 56.51 8.33 -71.58
#